data_AF-A0A395D195-F1
#
_entry.id   AF-A0A395D195-F1
#
_cell.length_a   1.000
_cell.length_b   1.000
_cell.length_c   1.000
_cell.angle_alpha   90.00
_cell.angle_beta   90.00
_cell.angle_gamma   90.00
#
_symmetry.space_group_name_H-M   'P 1'
#
loop_
_entity.id
_entity.type
_entity.pdbx_description
1 polymer ?
#
loop_
_entity_poly.entity_id
_entity_poly.type
_entity_poly.pdbx_seq_one_letter_code
_entity_poly.pdbx_strand_id
1 'polypeptide(L)' 'MNISLEQAIEIHARVLMHRLDDEAPARAREQAAHLLRAGDSEGRNVWLSVADVAERLLREGRALSAPKAELDQ' A
#
# COMPACT_ATOMS: atom_id res chain seq x y z
N MET A 1 10.11 20.87 -8.28
CA MET A 1 9.80 19.44 -8.50
C MET A 1 8.30 19.28 -8.23
N ASN A 2 7.47 19.07 -9.25
CA ASN A 2 6.04 18.82 -9.05
C ASN A 2 5.84 17.31 -8.92
N ILE A 3 5.58 16.85 -7.70
CA ILE A 3 5.20 15.45 -7.44
C ILE A 3 3.69 15.36 -7.69
N SER A 4 3.26 14.41 -8.52
CA SER A 4 1.83 14.16 -8.73
C SER A 4 1.21 13.50 -7.49
N LEU A 5 -0.11 13.58 -7.35
CA LEU A 5 -0.82 12.90 -6.26
C LEU A 5 -0.53 11.39 -6.27
N GLU A 6 -0.49 10.77 -7.46
CA GLU A 6 -0.16 9.34 -7.62
C GLU A 6 1.25 9.03 -7.11
N GLN A 7 2.24 9.86 -7.46
CA GLN A 7 3.60 9.69 -6.96
C GLN A 7 3.69 9.84 -5.44
N ALA A 8 2.94 10.78 -4.85
CA ALA A 8 2.87 10.94 -3.41
C ALA A 8 2.25 9.71 -2.73
N ILE A 9 1.17 9.16 -3.31
CA ILE A 9 0.53 7.93 -2.85
C ILE A 9 1.53 6.76 -2.89
N GLU A 10 2.26 6.59 -3.98
CA GLU A 10 3.24 5.50 -4.12
C GLU A 10 4.39 5.61 -3.11
N ILE A 11 4.94 6.81 -2.93
CA ILE A 11 5.99 7.06 -1.93
C ILE A 11 5.46 6.72 -0.54
N HIS A 12 4.24 7.16 -0.21
CA HIS A 12 3.65 6.91 1.10
C HIS A 12 3.39 5.42 1.34
N ALA A 13 2.85 4.71 0.35
CA ALA A 13 2.64 3.26 0.43
C ALA A 13 3.96 2.51 0.64
N ARG A 14 5.04 2.88 -0.06
CA ARG A 14 6.38 2.28 0.14
C ARG A 14 6.93 2.52 1.53
N VAL A 15 6.79 3.74 2.05
CA VAL A 15 7.22 4.05 3.43
C VAL A 15 6.41 3.25 4.45
N LEU A 16 5.10 3.12 4.22
CA LEU A 16 4.21 2.35 5.10
C LEU A 16 4.56 0.86 5.09
N MET A 17 4.78 0.28 3.91
CA MET A 17 5.27 -1.09 3.72
C MET A 17 6.59 -1.31 4.45
N HIS A 18 7.56 -0.39 4.34
CA HIS A 18 8.83 -0.54 5.06
C HIS A 18 8.68 -0.52 6.59
N ARG A 19 7.65 0.17 7.11
CA ARG A 19 7.43 0.30 8.56
C ARG A 19 6.61 -0.84 9.16
N LEU A 20 5.63 -1.32 8.42
CA LEU A 20 4.57 -2.21 8.93
C LEU A 20 4.50 -3.54 8.17
N ASP A 21 5.33 -3.71 7.14
CA ASP A 21 5.44 -4.91 6.32
C ASP A 21 4.05 -5.37 5.83
N ASP A 22 3.68 -6.61 6.13
CA ASP A 22 2.40 -7.23 5.76
C ASP A 22 1.16 -6.51 6.33
N GLU A 23 1.29 -5.71 7.39
CA GLU A 23 0.16 -4.97 8.00
C GLU A 23 -0.16 -3.66 7.28
N ALA A 24 0.74 -3.15 6.43
CA ALA A 24 0.60 -1.83 5.83
C ALA A 24 -0.74 -1.60 5.09
N PRO A 25 -1.28 -2.54 4.29
CA PRO A 25 -2.57 -2.36 3.64
C PRO A 25 -3.74 -2.27 4.63
N ALA A 26 -3.72 -3.10 5.68
CA ALA A 26 -4.78 -3.09 6.69
C ALA A 26 -4.80 -1.77 7.47
N ARG A 27 -3.62 -1.26 7.82
CA ARG A 27 -3.45 0.00 8.54
C ARG A 27 -3.87 1.22 7.71
N ALA A 28 -3.59 1.20 6.41
CA ALA A 28 -4.07 2.23 5.50
C ALA A 28 -5.62 2.26 5.42
N ARG A 29 -6.28 1.10 5.42
CA ARG A 29 -7.75 1.00 5.46
C ARG A 29 -8.35 1.47 6.78
N GLU A 30 -7.70 1.15 7.90
CA GLU A 30 -8.10 1.64 9.22
C GLU A 30 -8.08 3.18 9.24
N GLN A 31 -7.04 3.79 8.68
CA GLN A 31 -6.94 5.25 8.57
C GLN A 31 -7.99 5.84 7.63
N ALA A 32 -8.28 5.20 6.50
CA ALA A 32 -9.38 5.61 5.63
C ALA A 32 -10.74 5.58 6.35
N ALA A 33 -11.00 4.55 7.16
CA ALA A 33 -12.21 4.46 7.97
C ALA A 33 -12.27 5.52 9.07
N HIS A 34 -11.12 5.91 9.64
CA HIS A 34 -11.04 7.03 10.57
C HIS A 34 -11.41 8.36 9.90
N LEU A 35 -10.86 8.65 8.72
CA LEU A 35 -11.13 9.89 7.98
C LEU A 35 -12.58 9.97 7.48
N LEU A 36 -13.16 8.84 7.07
CA LEU A 36 -14.59 8.78 6.76
C LEU A 36 -15.44 9.20 7.96
N ARG A 37 -15.12 8.71 9.17
CA ARG A 37 -15.83 9.08 10.41
C ARG A 37 -15.65 10.56 10.77
N ALA A 38 -14.52 11.16 10.38
CA ALA A 38 -14.26 12.59 10.55
C ALA A 38 -14.92 13.46 9.46
N GLY A 39 -15.55 12.86 8.44
CA GLY A 39 -16.15 13.58 7.31
C GLY A 39 -15.17 13.94 6.19
N ASP A 40 -13.90 13.54 6.30
CA ASP A 40 -12.87 13.79 5.28
C ASP A 40 -12.91 12.71 4.19
N SER A 41 -13.74 12.96 3.18
CA SER A 41 -13.96 12.03 2.07
C SER A 41 -12.77 12.00 1.10
N GLU A 42 -12.06 13.11 0.91
CA GLU A 42 -10.88 13.18 0.04
C GLU A 42 -9.71 12.44 0.68
N GLY A 43 -9.43 12.70 1.97
CA GLY A 43 -8.43 11.99 2.73
C GLY A 43 -8.70 10.50 2.80
N ARG A 44 -9.96 10.08 3.02
CA ARG A 44 -10.37 8.68 2.92
C ARG A 44 -9.97 8.08 1.58
N ASN A 45 -10.28 8.73 0.46
CA ASN A 45 -10.00 8.20 -0.88
C ASN A 45 -8.49 8.03 -1.10
N VAL A 46 -7.68 9.00 -0.69
CA VAL A 46 -6.22 8.91 -0.76
C VAL A 46 -5.70 7.71 0.03
N TRP A 47 -6.20 7.50 1.25
CA TRP A 47 -5.78 6.37 2.08
C TRP A 47 -6.23 5.00 1.54
N LEU A 48 -7.36 4.94 0.84
CA LEU A 48 -7.75 3.74 0.09
C LEU A 48 -6.77 3.46 -1.06
N SER A 49 -6.38 4.49 -1.83
CA SER A 49 -5.36 4.31 -2.89
C SER A 49 -4.00 3.90 -2.33
N VAL A 50 -3.59 4.41 -1.17
CA VAL A 50 -2.39 3.96 -0.46
C VAL A 50 -2.50 2.48 -0.09
N ALA A 51 -3.66 2.04 0.41
CA ALA A 51 -3.89 0.64 0.74
C ALA A 51 -3.77 -0.27 -0.50
N ASP A 52 -4.36 0.13 -1.62
CA ASP A 52 -4.30 -0.62 -2.88
C ASP A 52 -2.86 -0.75 -3.41
N VAL A 53 -2.09 0.33 -3.36
CA VAL A 53 -0.67 0.30 -3.75
C VAL A 53 0.14 -0.57 -2.78
N ALA A 54 -0.11 -0.50 -1.47
CA ALA A 54 0.55 -1.34 -0.48
C ALA A 54 0.24 -2.83 -0.73
N GLU A 55 -0.99 -3.20 -1.08
CA GLU A 55 -1.32 -4.58 -1.45
C GLU A 55 -0.58 -5.04 -2.69
N ARG A 56 -0.49 -4.19 -3.71
CA ARG A 56 0.25 -4.49 -4.93
C ARG A 56 1.72 -4.78 -4.59
N LEU A 57 2.35 -3.91 -3.82
CA LEU A 57 3.74 -4.06 -3.37
C LEU A 57 3.94 -5.32 -2.53
N LEU A 58 3.00 -5.65 -1.63
CA LEU A 58 3.05 -6.87 -0.83
C LEU A 58 2.99 -8.13 -1.71
N ARG A 59 2.09 -8.14 -2.71
CA ARG A 59 1.99 -9.25 -3.66
C ARG A 59 3.26 -9.39 -4.51
N GLU A 60 3.82 -8.28 -4.98
CA GLU A 60 5.07 -8.26 -5.74
C GLU A 60 6.25 -8.77 -4.89
N GLY A 61 6.35 -8.32 -3.64
CA GLY A 61 7.36 -8.80 -2.69
C GLY A 61 7.26 -10.30 -2.43
N ARG A 62 6.03 -10.82 -2.22
CA ARG A 62 5.78 -12.26 -2.04
C ARG A 62 6.07 -13.08 -3.29
N ALA A 63 5.78 -12.54 -4.47
CA ALA A 63 6.09 -13.19 -5.74
C ALA A 63 7.61 -13.30 -5.98
N LEU A 64 8.38 -12.32 -5.51
CA LEU A 64 9.85 -12.34 -5.56
C LEU A 64 10.48 -13.27 -4.52
N SER A 65 9.81 -13.49 -3.38
CA SER A 65 10.28 -14.39 -2.32
C SER A 65 9.81 -15.85 -2.46
N ALA A 66 8.89 -16.14 -3.39
CA ALA A 66 8.47 -17.51 -3.67
C ALA A 66 9.65 -18.30 -4.30
N PRO A 67 9.98 -19.51 -3.81
CA PRO A 67 11.03 -20.30 -4.41
C PRO A 67 10.65 -20.56 -5.88
N LYS A 68 11.56 -20.19 -6.78
CA LYS A 68 11.53 -20.63 -8.17
C LYS A 68 11.56 -22.15 -8.07
N ALA A 69 10.42 -22.82 -8.27
CA ALA A 69 10.41 -24.27 -8.34
C ALA A 69 11.35 -24.64 -9.49
N GLU A 70 12.55 -25.12 -9.13
CA GLU A 70 13.48 -25.74 -10.06
C GLU A 70 12.75 -26.94 -10.64
N LEU A 71 12.21 -26.71 -11.84
CA LEU A 71 11.80 -27.75 -12.76
C LEU A 71 13.10 -28.36 -13.31
N ASP A 72 13.78 -29.13 -12.46
CA ASP A 72 14.82 -30.03 -12.93
C ASP A 72 14.17 -31.33 -13.41
N GLN A 73 14.42 -31.59 -14.69
CA GLN A 73 13.96 -32.71 -15.49
C GLN A 73 14.73 -34.00 -15.16
#